data_AF-A0A520ZS73-F1
#
_entry.id   AF-A0A520ZS73-F1
#
_cell.length_a   1.000
_cell.length_b   1.000
_cell.length_c   1.000
_cell.angle_alpha   90.00
_cell.angle_beta   90.00
_cell.angle_gamma   90.00
#
_symmetry.space_group_name_H-M   'P 1'
#
loop_
_entity.id
_entity.type
_entity.pdbx_description
1 polymer ?
#
loop_
_entity_poly.entity_id
_entity_poly.type
_entity_poly.pdbx_seq_one_letter_code
_entity_poly.pdbx_strand_id
1 'polypeptide(L)'
;MRAIRLALAATLSLAVTAAGANPDFWQNEWPDTDFETTTVDNWAEIMSGGPPKDGIPAIDDPQFIAAADEQRIGDREAVITVELEGQKPRAYPIRYLTWHEIVNDKIGGIPVAVTFCPLCNSGITFDRRVDGRVLSFGVSGKLRFSDMVMYDRETESWWQ
;
A
#
# COMPACT_ATOMS: atom_id res chain seq x y z
N MET A 1 -7.08 14.53 -74.69
CA MET A 1 -7.02 13.21 -74.06
C MET A 1 -6.11 13.28 -72.83
N ARG A 2 -6.66 12.94 -71.66
CA ARG A 2 -6.02 12.51 -70.38
C ARG A 2 -5.04 13.49 -69.69
N ALA A 3 -5.57 14.24 -68.73
CA ALA A 3 -4.80 14.89 -67.67
C ALA A 3 -4.40 13.84 -66.60
N ILE A 4 -3.12 13.73 -66.31
CA ILE A 4 -2.57 12.87 -65.25
C ILE A 4 -2.72 13.62 -63.93
N ARG A 5 -3.55 13.10 -63.02
CA ARG A 5 -3.65 13.61 -61.65
C ARG A 5 -2.63 12.84 -60.79
N LEU A 6 -1.57 13.52 -60.34
CA LEU A 6 -0.70 13.02 -59.27
C LEU A 6 -1.50 13.02 -57.97
N ALA A 7 -1.72 11.83 -57.40
CA ALA A 7 -2.24 11.69 -56.05
C ALA A 7 -1.07 11.78 -55.06
N LEU A 8 -1.04 12.87 -54.28
CA LEU A 8 -0.09 13.04 -53.17
C LEU A 8 -0.63 12.25 -51.97
N ALA A 9 -0.06 11.07 -51.72
CA ALA A 9 -0.37 10.30 -50.52
C ALA A 9 0.35 10.93 -49.32
N ALA A 10 -0.37 11.69 -48.51
CA ALA A 10 0.12 12.16 -47.23
C ALA A 10 0.06 10.98 -46.23
N THR A 11 1.20 10.33 -46.00
CA THR A 11 1.34 9.37 -44.90
C THR A 11 1.32 10.14 -43.58
N LEU A 12 0.17 10.10 -42.91
CA LEU A 12 0.01 10.59 -41.55
C LEU A 12 0.71 9.60 -40.60
N SER A 13 1.96 9.87 -40.26
CA SER A 13 2.69 9.13 -39.25
C SER A 13 2.03 9.40 -37.89
N LEU A 14 1.23 8.46 -37.41
CA LEU A 14 0.82 8.41 -36.01
C LEU A 14 2.09 8.18 -35.19
N ALA A 15 2.68 9.26 -34.68
CA ALA A 15 3.63 9.16 -33.59
C ALA A 15 2.84 8.60 -32.39
N VAL A 16 2.99 7.30 -32.15
CA VAL A 16 2.57 6.68 -30.90
C VAL A 16 3.49 7.28 -29.85
N THR A 17 3.05 8.34 -29.19
CA THR A 17 3.63 8.71 -27.91
C THR A 17 3.30 7.55 -27.00
N ALA A 18 4.31 6.75 -26.65
CA ALA A 18 4.23 5.94 -25.47
C ALA A 18 3.89 6.91 -24.34
N ALA A 19 2.64 6.90 -23.88
CA ALA A 19 2.27 7.51 -22.63
C ALA A 19 2.99 6.69 -21.56
N GLY A 20 4.28 6.96 -21.38
CA GLY A 20 4.99 6.51 -20.20
C GLY A 20 4.21 7.05 -19.02
N ALA A 21 3.77 6.17 -18.14
CA ALA A 21 3.18 6.62 -16.90
C ALA A 21 4.23 7.45 -16.16
N ASN A 22 3.97 8.74 -16.15
CA ASN A 22 4.84 9.71 -15.56
C ASN A 22 4.53 9.74 -14.06
N PRO A 23 5.51 9.54 -13.16
CA PRO A 23 5.29 9.72 -11.73
C PRO A 23 4.76 11.11 -11.38
N ASP A 24 4.89 12.11 -12.27
CA ASP A 24 4.26 13.43 -12.14
C ASP A 24 2.77 13.37 -11.79
N PHE A 25 2.06 12.30 -12.20
CA PHE A 25 0.67 12.12 -11.79
C PHE A 25 0.52 12.04 -10.27
N TRP A 26 1.42 11.31 -9.60
CA TRP A 26 1.40 11.11 -8.16
C TRP A 26 2.11 12.22 -7.39
N GLN A 27 3.15 12.85 -7.96
CA GLN A 27 3.86 13.97 -7.32
C GLN A 27 2.93 15.12 -6.90
N ASN A 28 1.84 15.36 -7.63
CA ASN A 28 0.87 16.39 -7.25
C ASN A 28 0.08 16.02 -5.97
N GLU A 29 -0.16 14.74 -5.73
CA GLU A 29 -0.83 14.24 -4.53
C GLU A 29 0.17 13.97 -3.38
N TRP A 30 1.43 13.69 -3.72
CA TRP A 30 2.52 13.32 -2.83
C TRP A 30 3.77 14.18 -3.10
N PRO A 31 3.73 15.48 -2.78
CA PRO A 31 4.80 16.41 -3.14
C PRO A 31 6.10 16.18 -2.37
N ASP A 32 6.05 15.48 -1.23
CA ASP A 32 7.18 15.24 -0.35
C ASP A 32 7.85 13.87 -0.59
N THR A 33 7.23 12.99 -1.41
CA THR A 33 7.78 11.67 -1.75
C THR A 33 8.91 11.81 -2.78
N ASP A 34 10.08 11.24 -2.46
CA ASP A 34 11.16 11.05 -3.43
C ASP A 34 10.84 9.86 -4.36
N PHE A 35 10.42 10.16 -5.59
CA PHE A 35 10.14 9.16 -6.63
C PHE A 35 11.40 8.76 -7.44
N GLU A 36 12.56 9.39 -7.24
CA GLU A 36 13.80 8.99 -7.94
C GLU A 36 14.35 7.67 -7.38
N THR A 37 14.10 7.41 -6.09
CA THR A 37 14.45 6.14 -5.42
C THR A 37 13.29 5.14 -5.54
N THR A 38 13.29 4.29 -6.57
CA THR A 38 12.18 3.36 -6.83
C THR A 38 12.62 2.00 -7.37
N THR A 39 11.84 0.96 -7.06
CA THR A 39 11.89 -0.37 -7.69
C THR A 39 10.78 -0.59 -8.72
N VAL A 40 9.92 0.41 -8.94
CA VAL A 40 8.79 0.36 -9.87
C VAL A 40 9.23 0.88 -11.24
N ASP A 41 9.37 -0.03 -12.20
CA ASP A 41 9.76 0.31 -13.58
C ASP A 41 8.62 0.97 -14.39
N ASN A 42 7.37 0.69 -14.02
CA ASN A 42 6.18 1.16 -14.72
C ASN A 42 5.13 1.71 -13.77
N TRP A 43 5.08 3.05 -13.65
CA TRP A 43 4.13 3.74 -12.78
C TRP A 43 2.66 3.61 -13.20
N ALA A 44 2.37 3.04 -14.38
CA ALA A 44 1.00 2.77 -14.84
C ALA A 44 0.36 1.64 -14.03
N GLU A 45 1.18 0.82 -13.40
CA GLU A 45 0.74 -0.30 -12.56
C GLU A 45 0.18 0.19 -11.23
N ILE A 46 0.55 1.40 -10.81
CA ILE A 46 -0.01 2.03 -9.62
C ILE A 46 -1.29 2.75 -10.00
N MET A 47 -2.34 2.48 -9.25
CA MET A 47 -3.68 3.02 -9.47
C MET A 47 -4.27 3.54 -8.15
N SER A 48 -5.24 4.44 -8.25
CA SER A 48 -6.04 4.82 -7.09
C SER A 48 -6.97 3.69 -6.69
N GLY A 49 -7.00 3.35 -5.41
CA GLY A 49 -7.98 2.45 -4.80
C GLY A 49 -9.31 3.14 -4.48
N GLY A 50 -9.40 4.47 -4.64
CA GLY A 50 -10.58 5.27 -4.33
C GLY A 50 -10.41 6.16 -3.10
N PRO A 51 -10.05 5.61 -1.92
CA PRO A 51 -9.73 6.42 -0.75
C PRO A 51 -8.51 7.33 -0.99
N PRO A 52 -8.48 8.55 -0.43
CA PRO A 52 -7.28 9.37 -0.40
C PRO A 52 -6.24 8.80 0.58
N LYS A 53 -5.06 9.44 0.66
CA LYS A 53 -4.08 9.22 1.74
C LYS A 53 -4.77 9.24 3.10
N ASP A 54 -4.59 8.19 3.89
CA ASP A 54 -5.23 7.92 5.18
C ASP A 54 -6.77 7.99 5.18
N GLY A 55 -7.42 7.86 4.01
CA GLY A 55 -8.87 7.68 3.92
C GLY A 55 -9.35 6.39 4.61
N ILE A 56 -8.42 5.46 4.82
CA ILE A 56 -8.54 4.30 5.70
C ILE A 56 -7.54 4.50 6.84
N PRO A 57 -7.98 4.82 8.06
CA PRO A 57 -7.06 5.17 9.14
C PRO A 57 -6.40 3.92 9.72
N ALA A 58 -5.07 3.87 9.65
CA ALA A 58 -4.28 2.87 10.38
C ALA A 58 -4.53 2.98 11.90
N ILE A 59 -4.41 1.87 12.61
CA ILE A 59 -4.46 1.85 14.07
C ILE A 59 -3.04 2.06 14.60
N ASP A 60 -2.85 3.08 15.42
CA ASP A 60 -1.62 3.33 16.16
C ASP A 60 -1.82 2.99 17.64
N ASP A 61 -0.80 2.39 18.28
CA ASP A 61 -0.79 2.02 19.70
C ASP A 61 -2.06 1.24 20.16
N PRO A 62 -2.35 0.08 19.54
CA PRO A 62 -3.58 -0.68 19.77
C PRO A 62 -3.71 -1.13 21.23
N GLN A 63 -4.96 -1.22 21.68
CA GLN A 63 -5.32 -1.75 22.99
C GLN A 63 -5.77 -3.20 22.86
N PHE A 64 -5.44 -4.01 23.87
CA PHE A 64 -5.74 -5.45 23.88
C PHE A 64 -6.54 -5.84 25.11
N ILE A 65 -7.37 -6.87 24.93
CA ILE A 65 -8.01 -7.63 26.00
C ILE A 65 -7.44 -9.05 26.02
N ALA A 66 -7.67 -9.80 27.10
CA ALA A 66 -7.33 -11.22 27.09
C ALA A 66 -8.27 -11.98 26.15
N ALA A 67 -7.75 -12.96 25.41
CA ALA A 67 -8.55 -13.75 24.48
C ALA A 67 -9.72 -14.46 25.18
N ALA A 68 -9.55 -14.88 26.43
CA ALA A 68 -10.60 -15.50 27.24
C ALA A 68 -11.77 -14.55 27.58
N ASP A 69 -11.54 -13.25 27.55
CA ASP A 69 -12.55 -12.22 27.86
C ASP A 69 -13.32 -11.77 26.59
N GLU A 70 -12.85 -12.14 25.39
CA GLU A 70 -13.52 -11.81 24.14
C GLU A 70 -14.61 -12.85 23.81
N GLN A 71 -15.84 -12.38 23.62
CA GLN A 71 -17.01 -13.23 23.35
C GLN A 71 -17.68 -12.90 22.00
N ARG A 72 -17.20 -11.87 21.28
CA ARG A 72 -17.74 -11.40 20.00
C ARG A 72 -17.02 -11.99 18.78
N ILE A 73 -15.92 -12.71 19.01
CA ILE A 73 -15.13 -13.41 18.00
C ILE A 73 -15.45 -14.89 18.13
N GLY A 74 -15.94 -15.49 17.06
CA GLY A 74 -16.30 -16.92 17.07
C GLY A 74 -15.10 -17.83 16.85
N ASP A 75 -15.25 -19.12 17.17
CA ASP A 75 -14.17 -20.14 17.13
C ASP A 75 -13.47 -20.29 15.76
N ARG A 76 -14.11 -19.83 14.67
CA ARG A 76 -13.62 -19.98 13.29
C ARG A 76 -13.21 -18.67 12.64
N GLU A 77 -13.17 -17.59 13.40
CA GLU A 77 -12.78 -16.31 12.87
C GLU A 77 -11.27 -16.20 12.71
N ALA A 78 -10.84 -15.68 11.57
CA ALA A 78 -9.44 -15.52 11.25
C ALA A 78 -8.83 -14.33 11.99
N VAL A 79 -7.63 -14.55 12.51
CA VAL A 79 -6.78 -13.55 13.13
C VAL A 79 -5.38 -13.67 12.53
N ILE A 80 -4.67 -12.54 12.43
CA ILE A 80 -3.22 -12.58 12.24
C ILE A 80 -2.61 -12.76 13.63
N THR A 81 -1.77 -13.78 13.81
CA THR A 81 -1.06 -14.01 15.07
C THR A 81 0.39 -13.57 14.93
N VAL A 82 0.87 -12.77 15.88
CA VAL A 82 2.28 -12.40 15.98
C VAL A 82 2.83 -12.95 17.28
N GLU A 83 3.82 -13.83 17.17
CA GLU A 83 4.54 -14.43 18.27
C GLU A 83 6.02 -14.07 18.16
N LEU A 84 6.55 -13.42 19.19
CA LEU A 84 7.96 -13.08 19.31
C LEU A 84 8.51 -13.77 20.54
N GLU A 85 9.75 -14.26 20.45
CA GLU A 85 10.38 -15.01 21.52
C GLU A 85 10.38 -14.23 22.84
N GLY A 86 9.90 -14.88 23.91
CA GLY A 86 9.81 -14.30 25.25
C GLY A 86 8.71 -13.25 25.43
N GLN A 87 7.88 -12.98 24.43
CA GLN A 87 6.77 -12.03 24.51
C GLN A 87 5.42 -12.74 24.50
N LYS A 88 4.41 -12.12 25.11
CA LYS A 88 3.02 -12.61 25.02
C LYS A 88 2.54 -12.51 23.55
N PRO A 89 2.09 -13.61 22.92
CA PRO A 89 1.56 -13.58 21.56
C PRO A 89 0.36 -12.64 21.46
N ARG A 90 0.20 -12.02 20.30
CA ARG A 90 -0.91 -11.12 19.98
C ARG A 90 -1.72 -11.67 18.82
N ALA A 91 -3.03 -11.49 18.89
CA ALA A 91 -3.96 -11.82 17.83
C ALA A 91 -4.62 -10.53 17.35
N TYR A 92 -4.58 -10.31 16.04
CA TYR A 92 -5.16 -9.15 15.35
C TYR A 92 -6.31 -9.65 14.48
N PRO A 93 -7.58 -9.47 14.91
CA PRO A 93 -8.72 -9.97 14.16
C PRO A 93 -8.79 -9.38 12.75
N ILE A 94 -8.95 -10.24 11.75
CA ILE A 94 -9.06 -9.80 10.36
C ILE A 94 -10.23 -8.82 10.21
N ARG A 95 -11.34 -8.99 10.95
CA ARG A 95 -12.46 -8.04 10.91
C ARG A 95 -12.07 -6.60 11.18
N TYR A 96 -11.06 -6.32 12.01
CA TYR A 96 -10.61 -4.96 12.28
C TYR A 96 -9.61 -4.51 11.22
N LEU A 97 -8.70 -5.40 10.82
CA LEU A 97 -7.76 -5.15 9.75
C LEU A 97 -8.43 -4.97 8.37
N THR A 98 -9.63 -5.51 8.14
CA THR A 98 -10.44 -5.21 6.95
C THR A 98 -10.85 -3.74 6.88
N TRP A 99 -11.01 -3.08 8.03
CA TRP A 99 -11.40 -1.67 8.11
C TRP A 99 -10.22 -0.72 8.23
N HIS A 100 -9.09 -1.18 8.75
CA HIS A 100 -7.95 -0.33 9.11
C HIS A 100 -6.68 -0.62 8.31
N GLU A 101 -6.60 -1.81 7.69
CA GLU A 101 -5.53 -2.34 6.84
C GLU A 101 -4.14 -2.46 7.49
N ILE A 102 -3.79 -1.58 8.43
CA ILE A 102 -2.49 -1.47 9.08
C ILE A 102 -2.69 -1.23 10.58
N VAL A 103 -1.92 -1.95 11.39
CA VAL A 103 -1.77 -1.69 12.83
C VAL A 103 -0.29 -1.47 13.13
N ASN A 104 0.08 -0.26 13.58
CA ASN A 104 1.40 0.06 14.10
C ASN A 104 1.43 -0.24 15.61
N ASP A 105 2.15 -1.30 15.98
CA ASP A 105 2.19 -1.81 17.35
C ASP A 105 3.63 -1.91 17.88
N LYS A 106 3.77 -2.21 19.18
CA LYS A 106 5.03 -2.47 19.86
C LYS A 106 4.90 -3.68 20.80
N ILE A 107 5.59 -4.77 20.46
CA ILE A 107 5.60 -6.03 21.22
C ILE A 107 6.94 -6.16 21.93
N GLY A 108 6.96 -6.09 23.27
CA GLY A 108 8.22 -6.20 24.02
C GLY A 108 9.27 -5.15 23.66
N GLY A 109 8.85 -3.97 23.20
CA GLY A 109 9.75 -2.93 22.69
C GLY A 109 10.04 -2.99 21.20
N ILE A 110 9.73 -4.09 20.52
CA ILE A 110 9.93 -4.28 19.08
C ILE A 110 8.77 -3.61 18.32
N PRO A 111 9.02 -2.59 17.49
CA PRO A 111 7.98 -1.95 16.69
C PRO A 111 7.60 -2.85 15.51
N VAL A 112 6.32 -3.18 15.40
CA VAL A 112 5.79 -4.03 14.33
C VAL A 112 4.68 -3.32 13.54
N ALA A 113 4.58 -3.57 12.25
CA ALA A 113 3.42 -3.25 11.42
C ALA A 113 2.72 -4.56 11.09
N VAL A 114 1.47 -4.71 11.51
CA VAL A 114 0.62 -5.83 11.10
C VAL A 114 -0.29 -5.33 10.00
N THR A 115 -0.18 -5.91 8.81
CA THR A 115 -0.86 -5.42 7.62
C THR A 115 -1.78 -6.49 7.07
N PHE A 116 -2.87 -6.05 6.44
CA PHE A 116 -3.80 -6.92 5.73
C PHE A 116 -4.39 -6.17 4.56
N CYS A 117 -4.21 -6.71 3.35
CA CYS A 117 -4.89 -6.22 2.16
C CYS A 117 -6.22 -6.97 2.00
N PRO A 118 -7.39 -6.29 2.12
CA PRO A 118 -8.69 -6.94 1.98
C PRO A 118 -8.97 -7.44 0.56
N LEU A 119 -8.35 -6.80 -0.45
CA LEU A 119 -8.51 -7.17 -1.86
C LEU A 119 -7.73 -8.44 -2.22
N CYS A 120 -6.55 -8.62 -1.61
CA CYS A 120 -5.69 -9.77 -1.85
C CYS A 120 -5.88 -10.90 -0.81
N ASN A 121 -6.67 -10.67 0.23
CA ASN A 121 -6.85 -11.58 1.36
C ASN A 121 -5.51 -12.09 1.92
N SER A 122 -4.54 -11.19 2.03
CA SER A 122 -3.17 -11.49 2.40
C SER A 122 -2.72 -10.55 3.51
N GLY A 123 -1.99 -11.07 4.48
CA GLY A 123 -1.45 -10.29 5.60
C GLY A 123 0.03 -10.56 5.80
N ILE A 124 0.78 -9.50 6.08
CA ILE A 124 2.22 -9.55 6.32
C ILE A 124 2.50 -8.78 7.61
N THR A 125 3.52 -9.19 8.35
CA THR A 125 3.97 -8.45 9.53
C THR A 125 5.43 -8.07 9.34
N PHE A 126 5.73 -6.80 9.59
CA PHE A 126 7.05 -6.23 9.42
C PHE A 126 7.62 -5.75 10.74
N ASP A 127 8.93 -5.89 10.93
CA ASP A 127 9.68 -5.03 11.86
C ASP A 127 9.81 -3.65 11.20
N ARG A 128 9.37 -2.60 11.90
CA ARG A 128 9.33 -1.25 11.33
C ARG A 128 10.66 -0.49 11.44
N ARG A 129 11.75 -1.18 11.79
CA ARG A 129 13.08 -0.59 11.87
C ARG A 129 13.79 -0.66 10.53
N VAL A 130 14.09 0.49 9.95
CA VAL A 130 14.84 0.62 8.70
C VAL A 130 15.93 1.66 8.90
N ASP A 131 17.18 1.29 8.58
CA ASP A 131 18.35 2.18 8.67
C ASP A 131 18.46 2.97 10.00
N GLY A 132 18.21 2.29 11.12
CA GLY A 132 18.27 2.87 12.46
C GLY A 132 17.10 3.78 12.86
N ARG A 133 16.08 3.91 12.00
CA ARG A 133 14.84 4.66 12.28
C ARG A 133 13.67 3.69 12.48
N VAL A 134 12.70 4.09 13.29
CA VAL A 134 11.42 3.39 13.40
C VAL A 134 10.43 4.13 12.52
N LEU A 135 9.87 3.45 11.53
CA LEU A 135 8.88 3.99 10.61
C LEU A 135 7.46 3.75 11.14
N SER A 136 6.54 4.64 10.83
CA SER A 136 5.12 4.52 11.13
C SER A 136 4.34 4.48 9.83
N PHE A 137 3.57 3.43 9.61
CA PHE A 137 2.91 3.23 8.33
C PHE A 137 1.49 3.77 8.30
N GLY A 138 1.11 4.39 7.18
CA GLY A 138 -0.25 4.76 6.86
C GLY A 138 -0.72 4.11 5.55
N VAL A 139 -2.00 4.29 5.24
CA VAL A 139 -2.61 3.75 4.02
C VAL A 139 -2.53 4.82 2.93
N SER A 140 -1.87 4.53 1.81
CA SER A 140 -1.70 5.53 0.73
C SER A 140 -2.97 5.76 -0.11
N GLY A 141 -3.92 4.81 -0.04
CA GLY A 141 -5.05 4.73 -0.95
C GLY A 141 -4.68 4.32 -2.38
N LYS A 142 -3.45 3.84 -2.60
CA LYS A 142 -2.94 3.36 -3.88
C LYS A 142 -2.80 1.85 -3.89
N LEU A 143 -2.93 1.28 -5.08
CA LEU A 143 -2.83 -0.15 -5.33
C LEU A 143 -1.84 -0.41 -6.46
N ARG A 144 -1.10 -1.51 -6.36
CA ARG A 144 -0.33 -2.06 -7.48
C ARG A 144 -0.59 -3.56 -7.56
N PHE A 145 -1.00 -4.05 -8.74
CA PHE A 145 -1.53 -5.41 -8.92
C PHE A 145 -2.69 -5.77 -7.96
N SER A 146 -3.52 -4.78 -7.65
CA SER A 146 -4.61 -4.87 -6.65
C SER A 146 -4.17 -5.07 -5.21
N ASP A 147 -2.86 -5.11 -4.95
CA ASP A 147 -2.31 -5.15 -3.60
C ASP A 147 -2.06 -3.73 -3.07
N MET A 148 -2.23 -3.58 -1.76
CA MET A 148 -2.10 -2.31 -1.06
C MET A 148 -0.68 -1.77 -1.20
N VAL A 149 -0.56 -0.48 -1.53
CA VAL A 149 0.68 0.27 -1.36
C VAL A 149 0.58 1.02 -0.03
N MET A 150 1.46 0.72 0.90
CA MET A 150 1.59 1.46 2.16
C MET A 150 2.49 2.67 1.94
N TYR A 151 2.46 3.62 2.87
CA TYR A 151 3.48 4.66 2.95
C TYR A 151 3.99 4.80 4.37
N ASP A 152 5.24 5.22 4.56
CA ASP A 152 5.75 5.64 5.88
C ASP A 152 5.56 7.14 6.08
N ARG A 153 5.21 7.55 7.30
CA ARG A 153 4.92 8.95 7.64
C ARG A 153 6.18 9.80 7.78
N GLU A 154 7.35 9.18 7.92
CA GLU A 154 8.61 9.88 8.16
C GLU A 154 9.26 10.41 6.88
N THR A 155 9.07 9.72 5.75
CA THR A 155 9.67 10.08 4.46
C THR A 155 8.69 10.08 3.29
N GLU A 156 7.44 9.66 3.53
CA GLU A 156 6.42 9.47 2.50
C GLU A 156 6.84 8.48 1.39
N SER A 157 7.82 7.61 1.66
CA SER A 157 8.19 6.55 0.73
C SER A 157 7.11 5.47 0.68
N TRP A 158 6.99 4.82 -0.47
CA TRP A 158 5.94 3.84 -0.75
C TRP A 158 6.47 2.41 -0.64
N TRP A 159 5.64 1.52 -0.09
CA TRP A 159 6.04 0.16 0.29
C TRP A 159 4.99 -0.86 -0.18
N GLN A 160 5.45 -1.92 -0.82
CA GLN A 160 4.68 -3.11 -1.22
C GLN A 160 5.58 -4.34 -1.14
#